data_AF-A0A7J2RBM2-F1
#
_entry.id   AF-A0A7J2RBM2-F1
#
_cell.length_a   1.000
_cell.length_b   1.000
_cell.length_c   1.000
_cell.angle_alpha   90.00
_cell.angle_beta   90.00
_cell.angle_gamma   90.00
#
_symmetry.space_group_name_H-M   'P 1'
#
loop_
_entity.id
_entity.type
_entity.pdbx_description
1 polymer ?
#
loop_
_entity_poly.entity_id
_entity_poly.type
_entity_poly.pdbx_seq_one_letter_code
_entity_poly.pdbx_strand_id
1 'polypeptide(L)'
;MVRHLLKVSDFTKEECERVINKSIEIKKNPKNYNSSLEGETLLMLFEKPSLRTRISFETGIQQLGGHAIFYSIKDSPLGKKENI
;
A
#
# COMPACT_ATOMS: atom_id res chain seq x y z
N MET A 1 -15.76 -6.87 -8.26
CA MET A 1 -15.50 -5.57 -7.62
C MET A 1 -14.17 -5.66 -6.88
N VAL A 2 -13.40 -4.58 -6.87
CA VAL A 2 -12.16 -4.48 -6.09
C VAL A 2 -12.50 -4.44 -4.61
N ARG A 3 -11.67 -5.09 -3.78
CA ARG A 3 -11.83 -5.07 -2.33
C ARG A 3 -10.93 -3.99 -1.73
N HIS A 4 -11.52 -3.11 -0.92
CA HIS A 4 -10.82 -2.03 -0.23
C HIS A 4 -10.69 -2.31 1.27
N LEU A 5 -9.70 -1.69 1.91
CA LEU A 5 -9.51 -1.67 3.37
C LEU A 5 -9.52 -0.21 3.83
N LEU A 6 -10.67 0.27 4.30
CA LEU A 6 -10.84 1.65 4.77
C LEU A 6 -10.75 1.75 6.29
N LYS A 7 -11.21 0.69 6.97
CA LYS A 7 -11.14 0.51 8.42
C LYS A 7 -10.93 -0.97 8.74
N VAL A 8 -10.34 -1.25 9.91
CA VAL A 8 -10.05 -2.64 10.33
C VAL A 8 -11.32 -3.48 10.43
N SER A 9 -12.46 -2.88 10.78
CA SER A 9 -13.76 -3.56 10.84
C SER A 9 -14.36 -3.95 9.48
N ASP A 10 -13.71 -3.58 8.37
CA ASP A 10 -14.07 -4.10 7.03
C ASP A 10 -13.61 -5.56 6.84
N PHE A 11 -12.74 -6.05 7.73
CA PHE A 11 -12.28 -7.43 7.75
C PHE A 11 -12.95 -8.22 8.86
N THR A 12 -13.28 -9.48 8.55
CA THR A 12 -13.59 -10.47 9.59
C THR A 12 -12.32 -10.83 10.35
N LYS A 13 -12.49 -11.54 11.47
CA LYS A 13 -11.36 -12.05 12.26
C LYS A 13 -10.44 -12.92 11.43
N GLU A 14 -11.02 -13.84 10.65
CA GLU A 14 -10.30 -14.80 9.81
C GLU A 14 -9.47 -14.08 8.73
N GLU A 15 -9.99 -12.97 8.21
CA GLU A 15 -9.31 -12.17 7.20
C GLU A 15 -8.13 -11.39 7.79
N CYS A 16 -8.31 -10.84 8.99
CA CYS A 16 -7.21 -10.26 9.76
C CYS A 16 -6.10 -11.30 10.01
N GLU A 17 -6.47 -12.49 10.49
CA GLU A 17 -5.53 -13.59 10.73
C GLU A 17 -4.80 -13.99 9.45
N ARG A 18 -5.51 -14.07 8.32
CA ARG A 18 -4.91 -14.38 7.01
C ARG A 18 -3.87 -13.34 6.60
N VAL A 19 -4.17 -12.05 6.76
CA VAL A 19 -3.22 -10.97 6.42
C VAL A 19 -1.99 -10.99 7.31
N ILE A 20 -2.16 -11.22 8.61
CA ILE A 20 -1.05 -11.32 9.57
C ILE A 20 -0.18 -12.53 9.23
N ASN A 21 -0.77 -13.70 9.03
CA ASN A 21 -0.06 -14.92 8.68
C ASN A 21 0.71 -14.77 7.37
N LYS A 22 0.10 -14.12 6.36
CA LYS A 22 0.77 -13.84 5.08
C LYS A 22 1.94 -12.88 5.26
N SER A 23 1.79 -11.85 6.08
CA SER A 23 2.86 -10.89 6.40
C SER A 23 4.05 -11.58 7.07
N ILE A 24 3.79 -12.52 7.99
CA ILE A 24 4.83 -13.33 8.64
C ILE A 24 5.53 -14.23 7.62
N GLU A 25 4.78 -14.86 6.72
CA GLU A 25 5.31 -15.72 5.66
C GLU A 25 6.26 -14.97 4.73
N ILE A 26 5.82 -13.81 4.23
CA ILE A 26 6.63 -12.94 3.35
C ILE A 26 7.89 -12.49 4.08
N LYS A 27 7.77 -12.09 5.36
CA LYS A 27 8.92 -11.68 6.17
C LYS A 27 9.94 -12.81 6.37
N LYS A 28 9.49 -14.06 6.47
CA LYS A 28 10.37 -15.24 6.60
C LYS A 28 11.10 -15.56 5.29
N ASN A 29 10.44 -15.39 4.15
CA ASN A 29 10.97 -15.80 2.85
C ASN A 29 10.84 -14.69 1.79
N PRO A 30 11.45 -13.50 1.98
CA PRO A 30 11.19 -12.34 1.12
C PRO A 30 11.56 -12.57 -0.35
N LYS A 31 12.59 -13.38 -0.62
CA LYS A 31 13.01 -13.73 -1.99
C LYS A 31 11.93 -14.44 -2.79
N ASN A 32 11.04 -15.20 -2.14
CA ASN A 32 9.96 -15.91 -2.82
C ASN A 32 8.86 -14.97 -3.32
N TYR A 33 8.88 -13.70 -2.89
CA TYR A 33 7.84 -12.72 -3.15
C TYR A 33 8.34 -11.50 -3.94
N ASN A 34 9.61 -11.50 -4.36
CA ASN A 34 10.25 -10.31 -4.94
C ASN A 34 9.74 -9.89 -6.32
N SER A 35 8.91 -10.71 -6.97
CA SER A 35 8.23 -10.42 -8.23
C SER A 35 6.70 -10.48 -8.11
N SER A 36 6.16 -10.55 -6.88
CA SER A 36 4.71 -10.68 -6.67
C SER A 36 3.89 -9.48 -7.14
N LEU A 37 4.53 -8.32 -7.30
CA LEU A 37 3.92 -7.08 -7.81
C LEU A 37 4.69 -6.54 -9.03
N GLU A 38 5.38 -7.41 -9.77
CA GLU A 38 6.11 -7.00 -10.97
C GLU A 38 5.17 -6.38 -12.01
N GLY A 39 5.51 -5.18 -12.50
CA GLY A 39 4.67 -4.40 -13.42
C GLY A 39 3.55 -3.60 -12.76
N GLU A 40 3.30 -3.79 -11.46
CA GLU A 40 2.27 -3.06 -10.72
C GLU A 40 2.81 -1.73 -10.18
N THR A 41 1.96 -0.69 -10.19
CA THR A 41 2.29 0.64 -9.67
C THR A 41 1.31 1.07 -8.59
N LEU A 42 1.82 1.41 -7.40
CA LEU A 42 1.05 2.02 -6.31
C LEU A 42 1.19 3.54 -6.34
N LEU A 43 0.07 4.25 -6.57
CA LEU A 43 -0.01 5.69 -6.31
C LEU A 43 -0.40 5.93 -4.84
N MET A 44 0.41 6.69 -4.12
CA MET A 44 0.12 7.09 -2.73
C MET A 44 -0.17 8.59 -2.65
N LEU A 45 -1.41 8.92 -2.29
CA LEU A 45 -1.86 10.29 -2.07
C LEU A 45 -1.71 10.63 -0.57
N PHE A 46 -0.97 11.69 -0.24
CA PHE A 46 -0.76 12.14 1.14
C PHE A 46 -1.23 13.58 1.34
N GLU A 47 -2.26 13.77 2.18
CA GLU A 47 -2.69 15.11 2.62
C GLU A 47 -1.79 15.69 3.70
N LYS A 48 -1.29 14.81 4.57
CA LYS A 48 -0.42 15.15 5.69
C LYS A 48 0.89 14.38 5.57
N PRO A 49 2.01 14.98 5.97
CA PRO A 49 3.29 14.28 5.97
C PRO A 49 3.27 13.09 6.94
N SER A 50 3.66 11.91 6.47
CA SER A 50 3.87 10.72 7.31
C SER A 50 5.08 9.92 6.83
N LEU A 51 6.20 10.05 7.53
CA LEU A 51 7.46 9.41 7.15
C LEU A 51 7.37 7.88 7.24
N ARG A 52 6.88 7.36 8.37
CA ARG A 52 6.81 5.90 8.61
C ARG A 52 5.92 5.22 7.58
N THR A 53 4.74 5.76 7.32
CA THR A 53 3.80 5.20 6.34
C THR A 53 4.40 5.22 4.94
N ARG A 54 4.91 6.39 4.50
CA ARG A 54 5.52 6.52 3.16
C ARG A 54 6.65 5.52 2.94
N ILE A 55 7.63 5.49 3.85
CA ILE A 55 8.81 4.63 3.69
C ILE A 55 8.43 3.15 3.72
N SER A 56 7.48 2.75 4.57
CA SER A 56 7.00 1.36 4.61
C SER A 56 6.31 0.93 3.32
N PHE A 57 5.46 1.78 2.72
CA PHE A 57 4.80 1.46 1.45
C PHE A 57 5.80 1.45 0.29
N GLU A 58 6.66 2.46 0.15
CA GLU A 58 7.67 2.50 -0.92
C GLU A 58 8.59 1.27 -0.85
N THR A 59 9.10 0.97 0.34
CA THR A 59 9.99 -0.19 0.54
C THR A 59 9.27 -1.50 0.28
N GLY A 60 8.04 -1.67 0.79
CA GLY A 60 7.28 -2.90 0.64
C GLY A 60 6.92 -3.19 -0.81
N ILE A 61 6.44 -2.19 -1.55
CA ILE A 61 6.11 -2.35 -2.98
C ILE A 61 7.37 -2.66 -3.80
N GLN A 62 8.46 -1.92 -3.57
CA GLN A 62 9.73 -2.15 -4.25
C GLN A 62 10.30 -3.55 -3.97
N GLN A 63 10.21 -4.02 -2.72
CA GLN A 63 10.68 -5.35 -2.33
C GLN A 63 9.87 -6.48 -2.98
N LEU A 64 8.62 -6.22 -3.36
CA LEU A 64 7.74 -7.15 -4.07
C LEU A 64 7.86 -7.03 -5.60
N GLY A 65 8.74 -6.16 -6.11
CA GLY A 65 9.00 -5.97 -7.54
C GLY A 65 8.14 -4.91 -8.22
N GLY A 66 7.29 -4.21 -7.47
CA GLY A 66 6.45 -3.13 -7.99
C GLY A 66 7.11 -1.76 -7.88
N HIS A 67 6.41 -0.74 -8.38
CA HIS A 67 6.81 0.66 -8.27
C HIS A 67 5.84 1.46 -7.40
N ALA A 68 6.34 2.38 -6.58
CA ALA A 68 5.51 3.25 -5.75
C ALA A 68 5.75 4.72 -6.08
N ILE A 69 4.66 5.46 -6.27
CA ILE A 69 4.66 6.90 -6.58
C ILE A 69 4.11 7.64 -5.36
N PHE A 70 4.91 8.54 -4.79
CA PHE A 70 4.46 9.45 -3.76
C PHE A 70 3.91 10.74 -4.38
N TYR A 71 2.71 11.14 -3.97
CA TYR A 71 2.08 12.39 -4.38
C TYR A 71 1.53 13.15 -3.16
N SER A 72 2.06 14.33 -2.91
CA SER A 72 1.59 15.24 -1.88
C SER A 72 0.42 16.07 -2.41
N ILE A 73 -0.74 16.01 -1.76
CA ILE A 73 -1.90 16.78 -2.22
C ILE A 73 -1.98 18.21 -1.68
N LYS A 74 -1.03 18.62 -0.80
CA LYS A 74 -1.04 19.95 -0.15
C LYS A 74 -1.26 21.11 -1.13
N ASP A 75 -0.59 21.05 -2.27
CA ASP A 75 -0.64 22.06 -3.33
C ASP A 75 -1.20 21.50 -4.65
N SER A 76 -1.89 20.35 -4.58
CA SER A 76 -2.45 19.68 -5.75
C SER A 76 -3.70 20.40 -6.30
N PRO A 77 -3.93 20.34 -7.63
CA PRO A 77 -5.23 20.72 -8.21
C PRO A 77 -6.36 19.74 -7.84
N LEU A 78 -6.05 18.54 -7.34
CA LEU A 78 -7.02 17.54 -6.93
C LEU A 78 -7.89 18.05 -5.76
N GLY A 79 -9.21 17.92 -5.87
CA GLY A 79 -10.20 18.44 -4.93
C GLY A 79 -10.44 19.96 -5.02
N LYS A 80 -9.71 20.69 -5.89
CA LYS A 80 -9.87 22.14 -6.11
C LYS A 80 -10.28 22.47 -7.53
N LYS A 81 -9.48 22.04 -8.50
CA LYS A 81 -9.69 22.21 -9.95
C LYS A 81 -10.10 20.91 -10.62
N GLU A 82 -9.75 19.77 -10.04
CA GLU A 82 -10.10 18.43 -10.51
C GLU A 82 -10.93 17.73 -9.42
N ASN A 83 -12.02 17.06 -9.81
CA ASN A 83 -12.88 16.34 -8.87
C ASN A 83 -12.26 15.02 -8.44
N ILE A 84 -12.57 14.60 -7.21
CA ILE A 84 -12.20 13.31 -6.62
C ILE A 84 -13.29 12.28 -6.90
#